data_AF-A0ABD2MZH8-F1
#
_entry.id   AF-A0ABD2MZH8-F1
#
_cell.length_a   1.000
_cell.length_b   1.000
_cell.length_c   1.000
_cell.angle_alpha   90.00
_cell.angle_beta   90.00
_cell.angle_gamma   90.00
#
_symmetry.space_group_name_H-M   'P 1'
#
loop_
_entity.id
_entity.type
_entity.pdbx_description
1 polymer ?
#
loop_
_entity_poly.entity_id
_entity_poly.type
_entity_poly.pdbx_seq_one_letter_code
_entity_poly.pdbx_strand_id
1 'polypeptide(L)'
;MISSSILVILLGAVFIMAEEIDREKIVEQCANENGLKPEDLDKWMNNQQNPTDQILCFMKCCHERDGSLKEDGKWNIDLLDEHLKGFNLVNDSLKVEIKNCFNNLPPIKSCTDMKAANKCIPEIKFRNCTAEYSLTEKDFEDYDKDPKNPSERMLCYFKCYSETGNMLYPDGTLNKKFLDELIDGAKDLKEEEKIETVKCIAGMSPVETCLDFKIFVQCMNHLKLF
;
A
#
# COMPACT_ATOMS: atom_id res chain seq x y z
N MET A 1 8.29 -62.35 7.78
CA MET A 1 8.61 -61.16 8.58
C MET A 1 9.48 -60.25 7.72
N ILE A 2 8.86 -59.28 7.03
CA ILE A 2 9.56 -58.21 6.30
C ILE A 2 9.09 -56.93 6.99
N SER A 3 10.03 -56.13 7.49
CA SER A 3 9.76 -55.07 8.47
C SER A 3 9.11 -53.84 7.83
N SER A 4 8.06 -53.36 8.48
CA SER A 4 7.30 -52.14 8.18
C SER A 4 8.06 -50.84 8.52
N SER A 5 9.31 -50.71 8.06
CA SER A 5 10.17 -49.57 8.42
C SER A 5 10.54 -48.65 7.26
N ILE A 6 9.87 -48.76 6.10
CA ILE A 6 10.02 -47.82 4.97
C ILE A 6 8.65 -47.20 4.68
N LEU A 7 8.05 -46.67 5.74
CA LEU A 7 6.99 -45.67 5.71
C LEU A 7 7.67 -44.39 6.23
N VAL A 8 7.39 -43.23 5.64
CA VAL A 8 7.67 -41.85 6.14
C VAL A 8 8.73 -40.99 5.40
N ILE A 9 9.64 -41.50 4.58
CA ILE A 9 10.66 -40.60 3.96
C ILE A 9 10.21 -39.89 2.65
N LEU A 10 9.10 -40.30 2.01
CA LEU A 10 8.68 -39.75 0.70
C LEU A 10 7.46 -38.80 0.74
N LEU A 11 6.95 -38.41 1.91
CA LEU A 11 5.90 -37.39 2.05
C LEU A 11 6.42 -36.05 2.63
N GLY A 12 7.75 -35.91 2.77
CA GLY A 12 8.41 -34.74 3.35
C GLY A 12 8.88 -33.69 2.35
N ALA A 13 8.55 -33.82 1.07
CA ALA A 13 8.67 -32.73 0.10
C ALA A 13 7.32 -32.00 0.04
N VAL A 14 6.97 -31.42 1.20
CA VAL A 14 5.95 -30.40 1.35
C VAL A 14 6.42 -29.21 0.50
N PHE A 15 6.03 -29.23 -0.77
CA PHE A 15 6.05 -28.09 -1.67
C PHE A 15 5.08 -27.05 -1.10
N ILE A 16 5.55 -26.24 -0.14
CA ILE A 16 4.93 -24.92 0.10
C ILE A 16 5.55 -24.01 -0.96
N MET A 17 5.00 -24.06 -2.17
CA MET A 17 5.00 -22.87 -2.99
C MET A 17 4.05 -21.93 -2.25
N ALA A 18 4.58 -20.88 -1.63
CA ALA A 18 3.76 -19.79 -1.13
C ALA A 18 3.04 -19.20 -2.35
N GLU A 19 1.76 -19.55 -2.50
CA GLU A 19 0.89 -18.99 -3.53
C GLU A 19 0.78 -17.50 -3.19
N GLU A 20 1.30 -16.63 -4.07
CA GLU A 20 1.09 -15.20 -3.93
C GLU A 20 -0.42 -14.97 -3.88
N ILE A 21 -0.88 -14.45 -2.74
CA ILE A 21 -2.30 -14.15 -2.54
C ILE A 21 -2.67 -13.07 -3.55
N ASP A 22 -3.45 -13.45 -4.55
CA ASP A 22 -4.03 -12.52 -5.52
C ASP A 22 -5.11 -11.68 -4.84
N ARG A 23 -4.67 -10.56 -4.26
CA ARG A 23 -5.53 -9.63 -3.51
C ARG A 23 -6.63 -9.04 -4.39
N GLU A 24 -6.34 -8.77 -5.65
CA GLU A 24 -7.32 -8.20 -6.59
C GLU A 24 -8.50 -9.17 -6.75
N LYS A 25 -8.20 -10.45 -6.95
CA LYS A 25 -9.21 -11.51 -7.01
C LYS A 25 -9.99 -11.69 -5.71
N ILE A 26 -9.34 -11.59 -4.55
CA ILE A 26 -10.03 -11.63 -3.24
C ILE A 26 -11.03 -10.48 -3.13
N VAL A 27 -10.59 -9.26 -3.44
CA VAL A 27 -11.43 -8.06 -3.40
C VAL A 27 -12.64 -8.21 -4.33
N GLU A 28 -12.41 -8.63 -5.58
CA GLU A 28 -13.48 -8.85 -6.56
C GLU A 28 -14.50 -9.89 -6.06
N GLN A 29 -14.03 -11.04 -5.56
CA GLN A 29 -14.89 -12.10 -5.05
C GLN A 29 -15.72 -11.65 -3.84
N CYS A 30 -15.08 -11.01 -2.86
CA CYS A 30 -15.77 -10.54 -1.66
C CYS A 30 -16.76 -9.41 -1.98
N ALA A 31 -16.46 -8.53 -2.92
CA ALA A 31 -17.39 -7.49 -3.35
C ALA A 31 -18.65 -8.11 -3.98
N ASN A 32 -18.45 -9.06 -4.90
CA ASN A 32 -19.53 -9.78 -5.57
C ASN A 32 -20.41 -10.58 -4.58
N GLU A 33 -19.81 -11.30 -3.63
CA GLU A 33 -20.52 -12.09 -2.61
C GLU A 33 -21.40 -11.23 -1.70
N ASN A 34 -21.02 -9.96 -1.50
CA ASN A 34 -21.74 -9.02 -0.64
C ASN A 34 -22.60 -8.02 -1.42
N GLY A 35 -22.71 -8.19 -2.74
CA GLY A 35 -23.54 -7.36 -3.62
C GLY A 35 -23.08 -5.90 -3.69
N LEU A 36 -21.77 -5.65 -3.54
CA LEU A 36 -21.17 -4.33 -3.68
C LEU A 36 -20.81 -4.05 -5.13
N LYS A 37 -20.97 -2.80 -5.54
CA LYS A 37 -20.47 -2.29 -6.82
C LYS A 37 -19.18 -1.48 -6.63
N PRO A 38 -18.38 -1.26 -7.69
CA PRO A 38 -17.18 -0.42 -7.60
C PRO A 38 -17.48 0.96 -6.98
N GLU A 39 -18.62 1.57 -7.31
CA GLU A 39 -18.96 2.91 -6.80
C GLU A 39 -19.27 2.91 -5.29
N ASP A 40 -19.68 1.78 -4.71
CA ASP A 40 -19.91 1.65 -3.28
C ASP A 40 -18.58 1.61 -2.51
N LEU A 41 -17.59 0.91 -3.08
CA LEU A 41 -16.23 0.88 -2.55
C LEU A 41 -15.57 2.26 -2.65
N ASP A 42 -15.70 2.94 -3.78
CA ASP A 42 -15.17 4.31 -3.95
C ASP A 42 -15.78 5.28 -2.94
N LYS A 43 -17.10 5.24 -2.74
CA LYS A 43 -17.77 6.09 -1.74
C LYS A 43 -17.26 5.81 -0.33
N TRP A 44 -17.07 4.54 0.02
CA TRP A 44 -16.54 4.17 1.33
C TRP A 44 -15.07 4.59 1.50
N MET A 45 -14.23 4.39 0.48
CA MET A 45 -12.83 4.80 0.50
C MET A 45 -12.68 6.33 0.70
N ASN A 46 -13.59 7.11 0.12
CA ASN A 46 -13.64 8.56 0.26
C ASN A 46 -14.33 9.04 1.55
N ASN A 47 -15.11 8.19 2.20
CA ASN A 47 -15.83 8.49 3.44
C ASN A 47 -15.85 7.27 4.36
N GLN A 48 -14.70 6.96 4.95
CA GLN A 48 -14.47 5.77 5.78
C GLN A 48 -15.26 5.80 7.10
N GLN A 49 -16.04 6.86 7.34
CA GLN A 49 -16.83 7.05 8.53
C GLN A 49 -18.17 6.32 8.40
N ASN A 50 -18.40 5.37 9.30
CA ASN A 50 -19.64 4.59 9.42
C ASN A 50 -19.89 3.65 8.23
N PRO A 51 -19.08 2.58 8.07
CA PRO A 51 -19.31 1.57 7.04
C PRO A 51 -20.70 0.94 7.17
N THR A 52 -21.35 0.69 6.04
CA THR A 52 -22.61 -0.05 5.97
C THR A 52 -22.40 -1.52 6.37
N ASP A 53 -23.46 -2.24 6.69
CA ASP A 53 -23.35 -3.66 7.04
C ASP A 53 -22.79 -4.51 5.88
N GLN A 54 -23.06 -4.14 4.63
CA GLN A 54 -22.47 -4.78 3.44
C GLN A 54 -20.96 -4.56 3.35
N ILE A 55 -20.49 -3.32 3.61
CA ILE A 55 -19.05 -3.01 3.64
C ILE A 55 -18.37 -3.79 4.78
N LEU A 56 -19.01 -3.90 5.94
CA LEU A 56 -18.47 -4.66 7.05
C LEU A 56 -18.34 -6.16 6.74
N CYS A 57 -19.32 -6.74 6.04
CA CYS A 57 -19.22 -8.14 5.58
C CYS A 57 -18.14 -8.31 4.50
N PHE A 58 -18.02 -7.36 3.59
CA PHE A 58 -16.95 -7.33 2.61
C PHE A 58 -15.56 -7.30 3.27
N MET A 59 -15.35 -6.41 4.25
CA MET A 59 -14.10 -6.35 5.00
C MET A 59 -13.81 -7.68 5.71
N LYS A 60 -14.80 -8.25 6.40
CA LYS A 60 -14.64 -9.57 7.05
C LYS A 60 -14.22 -10.64 6.04
N CYS A 61 -14.91 -10.73 4.90
CA CYS A 61 -14.60 -11.69 3.84
C CYS A 61 -13.16 -11.54 3.33
N CYS A 62 -12.71 -10.32 3.05
CA CYS A 62 -11.35 -10.06 2.58
C CYS A 62 -10.32 -10.56 3.60
N HIS A 63 -10.52 -10.25 4.88
CA HIS A 63 -9.61 -10.66 5.95
C HIS A 63 -9.63 -12.18 6.24
N GLU A 64 -10.77 -12.85 6.06
CA GLU A 64 -10.84 -14.31 6.17
C GLU A 64 -10.09 -14.99 5.02
N ARG A 65 -10.24 -14.48 3.78
CA ARG A 65 -9.61 -15.06 2.59
C ARG A 65 -8.12 -14.80 2.49
N ASP A 66 -7.66 -13.61 2.90
CA ASP A 66 -6.23 -13.29 2.90
C ASP A 66 -5.49 -13.90 4.12
N GLY A 67 -6.23 -14.50 5.07
CA GLY A 67 -5.69 -15.15 6.25
C GLY A 67 -5.31 -14.21 7.39
N SER A 68 -5.62 -12.91 7.27
CA SER A 68 -5.39 -11.93 8.34
C SER A 68 -6.41 -12.04 9.47
N LEU A 69 -7.56 -12.66 9.22
CA LEU A 69 -8.53 -13.11 10.21
C LEU A 69 -8.58 -14.65 10.21
N LYS A 70 -8.23 -15.26 11.33
CA LYS A 70 -8.21 -16.73 11.50
C LYS A 70 -9.62 -17.28 11.66
N GLU A 71 -9.78 -18.59 11.46
CA GLU A 71 -11.07 -19.30 11.60
C GLU A 71 -11.70 -19.16 13.01
N ASP A 72 -10.88 -18.96 14.05
CA ASP A 72 -11.37 -18.72 15.42
C ASP A 72 -11.86 -17.28 15.64
N GLY A 73 -11.82 -16.44 14.60
CA GLY A 73 -12.19 -15.03 14.61
C GLY A 73 -11.10 -14.12 15.17
N LYS A 74 -9.89 -14.62 15.48
CA LYS A 74 -8.79 -13.77 15.94
C LYS A 74 -7.92 -13.27 14.80
N TRP A 75 -7.39 -12.07 14.99
CA TRP A 75 -6.45 -11.47 14.05
C TRP A 75 -5.11 -12.19 14.02
N ASN A 76 -4.59 -12.41 12.81
CA ASN A 76 -3.23 -12.87 12.57
C ASN A 76 -2.28 -11.66 12.61
N ILE A 77 -1.78 -11.34 13.80
CA ILE A 77 -0.98 -10.14 14.04
C ILE A 77 0.34 -10.14 13.25
N ASP A 78 0.93 -11.31 13.00
CA ASP A 78 2.17 -11.42 12.21
C ASP A 78 1.92 -11.05 10.74
N LEU A 79 0.82 -11.54 10.17
CA LEU A 79 0.42 -11.20 8.80
C LEU A 79 -0.05 -9.74 8.70
N LEU A 80 -0.74 -9.23 9.71
CA LEU A 80 -1.09 -7.82 9.80
C LEU A 80 0.16 -6.93 9.83
N ASP A 81 1.20 -7.32 10.59
CA ASP A 81 2.49 -6.61 10.61
C ASP A 81 3.15 -6.60 9.23
N GLU A 82 3.10 -7.72 8.51
CA GLU A 82 3.57 -7.82 7.14
C GLU A 82 2.79 -6.88 6.21
N HIS A 83 1.46 -6.86 6.30
CA HIS A 83 0.64 -5.94 5.51
C HIS A 83 0.97 -4.48 5.82
N LEU A 84 1.15 -4.13 7.10
CA LEU A 84 1.52 -2.79 7.55
C LEU A 84 2.89 -2.35 7.02
N LYS A 85 3.82 -3.26 6.72
CA LYS A 85 5.10 -2.89 6.09
C LYS A 85 4.92 -2.29 4.70
N GLY A 86 3.88 -2.68 3.96
CA GLY A 86 3.54 -2.07 2.67
C GLY A 86 2.94 -0.67 2.78
N PHE A 87 2.48 -0.25 3.96
CA PHE A 87 1.92 1.09 4.18
C PHE A 87 2.97 2.05 4.71
N ASN A 88 3.71 2.67 3.78
CA ASN A 88 4.74 3.66 4.11
C ASN A 88 4.21 4.92 4.83
N LEU A 89 2.90 5.17 4.70
CA LEU A 89 2.18 6.27 5.38
C LEU A 89 2.06 6.08 6.89
N VAL A 90 2.22 4.84 7.37
CA VAL A 90 2.04 4.49 8.77
C VAL A 90 3.42 4.45 9.42
N ASN A 91 3.73 5.44 10.26
CA ASN A 91 4.99 5.43 11.02
C ASN A 91 5.01 4.28 12.05
N ASP A 92 6.19 3.94 12.56
CA ASP A 92 6.35 2.78 13.46
C ASP A 92 5.53 2.90 14.76
N SER A 93 5.36 4.11 15.30
CA SER A 93 4.50 4.33 16.47
C SER A 93 3.05 3.99 16.17
N LEU A 94 2.55 4.41 15.00
CA LEU A 94 1.19 4.14 14.56
C LEU A 94 1.00 2.64 14.24
N LYS A 95 2.00 1.98 13.66
CA LYS A 95 1.98 0.52 13.46
C LYS A 95 1.83 -0.22 14.78
N VAL A 96 2.58 0.19 15.81
CA VAL A 96 2.47 -0.39 17.16
C VAL A 96 1.08 -0.16 17.75
N GLU A 97 0.52 1.04 17.63
CA GLU A 97 -0.83 1.36 18.09
C GLU A 97 -1.89 0.48 17.40
N ILE A 98 -1.85 0.40 16.07
CA ILE A 98 -2.76 -0.43 15.26
C ILE A 98 -2.67 -1.89 15.73
N LYS A 99 -1.46 -2.46 15.80
CA LYS A 99 -1.24 -3.85 16.23
C LYS A 99 -1.78 -4.11 17.63
N ASN A 100 -1.49 -3.21 18.57
CA ASN A 100 -1.99 -3.33 19.95
C ASN A 100 -3.52 -3.27 19.99
N CYS A 101 -4.16 -2.43 19.17
CA CYS A 101 -5.61 -2.40 19.09
C CYS A 101 -6.17 -3.74 18.60
N PHE A 102 -5.70 -4.25 17.45
CA PHE A 102 -6.15 -5.52 16.88
C PHE A 102 -5.91 -6.72 17.81
N ASN A 103 -4.77 -6.75 18.52
CA ASN A 103 -4.44 -7.83 19.45
C ASN A 103 -5.40 -7.89 20.66
N ASN A 104 -6.03 -6.76 21.02
CA ASN A 104 -6.95 -6.66 22.14
C ASN A 104 -8.44 -6.79 21.74
N LEU A 105 -8.74 -6.95 20.44
CA LEU A 105 -10.12 -7.13 19.99
C LEU A 105 -10.66 -8.51 20.41
N PRO A 106 -11.97 -8.60 20.74
CA PRO A 106 -12.63 -9.90 20.85
C PRO A 106 -12.64 -10.62 19.50
N PRO A 107 -12.80 -11.96 19.49
CA PRO A 107 -12.96 -12.69 18.25
C PRO A 107 -14.13 -12.16 17.40
N ILE A 108 -13.87 -11.90 16.13
CA ILE A 108 -14.84 -11.46 15.13
C ILE A 108 -15.66 -12.68 14.70
N LYS A 109 -16.96 -12.70 15.06
CA LYS A 109 -17.87 -13.82 14.73
C LYS A 109 -18.89 -13.44 13.67
N SER A 110 -19.14 -12.15 13.50
CA SER A 110 -20.13 -11.58 12.61
C SER A 110 -19.56 -10.36 11.88
N CYS A 111 -20.19 -9.96 10.78
CA CYS A 111 -19.79 -8.75 10.07
C CYS A 111 -19.85 -7.52 10.99
N THR A 112 -20.84 -7.43 11.87
CA THR A 112 -21.00 -6.27 12.76
C THR A 112 -19.85 -6.12 13.76
N ASP A 113 -19.14 -7.20 14.11
CA ASP A 113 -17.97 -7.13 14.99
C ASP A 113 -16.82 -6.37 14.31
N MET A 114 -16.79 -6.30 12.98
CA MET A 114 -15.82 -5.50 12.24
C MET A 114 -15.92 -4.00 12.53
N LYS A 115 -17.02 -3.51 13.13
CA LYS A 115 -17.11 -2.11 13.59
C LYS A 115 -16.04 -1.80 14.63
N ALA A 116 -15.64 -2.77 15.45
CA ALA A 116 -14.55 -2.60 16.41
C ALA A 116 -13.18 -2.60 15.72
N ALA A 117 -12.97 -3.52 14.76
CA ALA A 117 -11.77 -3.56 13.94
C ALA A 117 -11.55 -2.28 13.12
N ASN A 118 -12.60 -1.74 12.51
CA ASN A 118 -12.54 -0.49 11.76
C ASN A 118 -12.09 0.70 12.60
N LYS A 119 -12.32 0.68 13.92
CA LYS A 119 -11.85 1.73 14.84
C LYS A 119 -10.38 1.60 15.20
N CYS A 120 -9.77 0.43 14.99
CA CYS A 120 -8.34 0.23 15.19
C CYS A 120 -7.49 0.83 14.08
N ILE A 121 -8.08 1.09 12.92
CA ILE A 121 -7.43 1.85 11.86
C ILE A 121 -7.76 3.32 12.12
N PRO A 122 -6.77 4.12 12.56
CA PRO A 122 -6.98 5.55 12.71
C PRO A 122 -7.35 6.12 11.35
N GLU A 123 -8.10 7.23 11.35
CA GLU A 123 -8.36 7.96 10.11
C GLU A 123 -7.02 8.41 9.54
N ILE A 124 -6.48 7.63 8.60
CA ILE A 124 -5.33 8.04 7.81
C ILE A 124 -5.89 9.10 6.89
N LYS A 125 -5.80 10.35 7.33
CA LYS A 125 -6.05 11.49 6.47
C LYS A 125 -4.95 11.47 5.43
N PHE A 126 -5.20 10.75 4.34
CA PHE A 126 -4.48 10.99 3.11
C PHE A 126 -4.63 12.47 2.84
N ARG A 127 -3.52 13.20 2.92
CA ARG A 127 -3.49 14.59 2.52
C ARG A 127 -4.00 14.60 1.09
N ASN A 128 -5.16 15.20 0.89
CA ASN A 128 -5.80 15.21 -0.43
C ASN A 128 -5.05 16.24 -1.29
N CYS A 129 -3.87 15.84 -1.79
CA CYS A 129 -2.99 16.69 -2.57
C CYS A 129 -3.70 17.24 -3.81
N THR A 130 -4.62 16.46 -4.42
CA THR A 130 -5.43 16.90 -5.55
C THR A 130 -6.31 18.08 -5.18
N ALA A 131 -7.04 18.00 -4.06
CA ALA A 131 -7.88 19.10 -3.58
C ALA A 131 -7.04 20.30 -3.11
N GLU A 132 -5.93 20.06 -2.42
CA GLU A 132 -5.04 21.11 -1.90
C GLU A 132 -4.50 22.01 -3.01
N TYR A 133 -4.09 21.42 -4.14
CA TYR A 133 -3.57 22.15 -5.29
C TYR A 133 -4.62 22.42 -6.37
N SER A 134 -5.89 22.13 -6.10
CA SER A 134 -7.02 22.33 -7.02
C SER A 134 -6.73 21.75 -8.41
N LEU A 135 -6.16 20.54 -8.44
CA LEU A 135 -5.88 19.84 -9.69
C LEU A 135 -7.18 19.43 -10.37
N THR A 136 -7.17 19.52 -11.70
CA THR A 136 -8.26 19.11 -12.59
C THR A 136 -7.81 17.95 -13.47
N GLU A 137 -8.76 17.27 -14.11
CA GLU A 137 -8.46 16.24 -15.12
C GLU A 137 -7.50 16.76 -16.20
N LYS A 138 -7.70 18.02 -16.62
CA LYS A 138 -6.83 18.70 -17.58
C LYS A 138 -5.37 18.76 -17.12
N ASP A 139 -5.10 18.94 -15.83
CA ASP A 139 -3.73 18.99 -15.33
C ASP A 139 -3.00 17.65 -15.52
N PHE A 140 -3.71 16.54 -15.32
CA PHE A 140 -3.19 15.20 -15.58
C PHE A 140 -3.02 14.94 -17.08
N GLU A 141 -4.00 15.31 -17.90
CA GLU A 141 -3.87 15.19 -19.37
C GLU A 141 -2.71 16.01 -19.93
N ASP A 142 -2.49 17.23 -19.41
CA ASP A 142 -1.40 18.09 -19.86
C ASP A 142 -0.04 17.51 -19.39
N TYR A 143 0.01 16.85 -18.22
CA TYR A 143 1.18 16.10 -17.77
C TYR A 143 1.46 14.89 -18.65
N ASP A 144 0.45 14.08 -18.98
CA ASP A 144 0.62 12.89 -19.83
C ASP A 144 1.16 13.24 -21.23
N LYS A 145 0.84 14.43 -21.73
CA LYS A 145 1.34 14.95 -23.02
C LYS A 145 2.79 15.43 -22.94
N ASP A 146 3.23 15.96 -21.80
CA ASP A 146 4.60 16.44 -21.59
C ASP A 146 5.10 16.19 -20.15
N PRO A 147 5.39 14.93 -19.78
CA PRO A 147 5.78 14.58 -18.41
C PRO A 147 7.15 15.15 -18.01
N LYS A 148 7.93 15.64 -19.00
CA LYS A 148 9.24 16.26 -18.77
C LYS A 148 9.13 17.70 -18.28
N ASN A 149 7.98 18.35 -18.51
CA ASN A 149 7.74 19.74 -18.11
C ASN A 149 6.42 19.87 -17.35
N PRO A 150 6.27 19.21 -16.18
CA PRO A 150 5.08 19.37 -15.36
C PRO A 150 4.86 20.83 -14.97
N SER A 151 3.60 21.23 -14.87
CA SER A 151 3.23 22.54 -14.33
C SER A 151 3.65 22.66 -12.86
N GLU A 152 3.76 23.89 -12.35
CA GLU A 152 4.08 24.13 -10.93
C GLU A 152 3.06 23.46 -9.98
N ARG A 153 1.77 23.47 -10.35
CA ARG A 153 0.73 22.77 -9.58
C ARG A 153 0.96 21.26 -9.54
N MET A 154 1.33 20.67 -10.67
CA MET A 154 1.63 19.25 -10.74
C MET A 154 2.89 18.89 -9.93
N LEU A 155 3.93 19.73 -9.98
CA LEU A 155 5.11 19.58 -9.12
C LEU A 155 4.77 19.64 -7.63
N CYS A 156 3.90 20.57 -7.22
CA CYS A 156 3.41 20.65 -5.85
C CYS A 156 2.62 19.42 -5.44
N TYR A 157 1.76 18.92 -6.33
CA TYR A 157 1.05 17.68 -6.10
C TYR A 157 2.01 16.51 -5.88
N PHE A 158 3.03 16.35 -6.73
CA PHE A 158 4.00 15.28 -6.55
C PHE A 158 4.79 15.43 -5.26
N LYS A 159 5.24 16.64 -4.89
CA LYS A 159 5.89 16.86 -3.59
C LYS A 159 4.98 16.44 -2.43
N CYS A 160 3.74 16.90 -2.42
CA CYS A 160 2.76 16.53 -1.39
C CYS A 160 2.49 15.03 -1.34
N TYR A 161 2.37 14.38 -2.50
CA TYR A 161 2.19 12.94 -2.59
C TYR A 161 3.42 12.19 -2.05
N SER A 162 4.61 12.70 -2.34
CA SER A 162 5.88 12.15 -1.88
C SER A 162 6.09 12.27 -0.37
N GLU A 163 5.73 13.43 0.20
CA GLU A 163 5.72 13.66 1.64
C GLU A 163 4.71 12.76 2.34
N THR A 164 3.51 12.66 1.76
CA THR A 164 2.46 11.78 2.28
C THR A 164 2.97 10.34 2.26
N GLY A 165 3.42 9.87 1.09
CA GLY A 165 3.99 8.55 0.79
C GLY A 165 5.26 8.16 1.56
N ASN A 166 5.80 9.03 2.39
CA ASN A 166 7.08 8.85 3.08
C ASN A 166 8.26 8.59 2.13
N MET A 167 8.16 9.06 0.88
CA MET A 167 9.28 9.15 -0.05
C MET A 167 10.15 10.37 0.28
N LEU A 168 9.53 11.46 0.74
CA LEU A 168 10.21 12.63 1.28
C LEU A 168 9.92 12.76 2.78
N TYR A 169 10.98 13.00 3.57
CA TYR A 169 10.84 13.39 4.97
C TYR A 169 10.39 14.86 5.10
N PRO A 170 9.88 15.28 6.28
CA PRO A 170 9.44 16.65 6.49
C PRO A 170 10.51 17.73 6.29
N ASP A 171 11.80 17.37 6.34
CA ASP A 171 12.92 18.26 6.06
C ASP A 171 13.30 18.33 4.56
N GLY A 172 12.51 17.68 3.70
CA GLY A 172 12.73 17.62 2.26
C GLY A 172 13.77 16.58 1.82
N THR A 173 14.38 15.83 2.73
CA THR A 173 15.32 14.76 2.37
C THR A 173 14.59 13.51 1.88
N LEU A 174 15.20 12.79 0.94
CA LEU A 174 14.61 11.56 0.39
C LEU A 174 14.81 10.38 1.35
N ASN A 175 13.75 9.58 1.49
CA ASN A 175 13.80 8.30 2.17
C ASN A 175 14.57 7.31 1.28
N LYS A 176 15.86 7.15 1.58
CA LYS A 176 16.76 6.30 0.80
C LYS A 176 16.28 4.85 0.69
N LYS A 177 15.69 4.30 1.76
CA LYS A 177 15.16 2.94 1.75
C LYS A 177 14.04 2.79 0.71
N PHE A 178 13.11 3.74 0.68
CA PHE A 178 12.04 3.75 -0.33
C PHE A 178 12.61 3.81 -1.75
N LEU A 179 13.64 4.64 -1.96
CA LEU A 179 14.28 4.76 -3.25
C LEU A 179 14.97 3.46 -3.70
N ASP A 180 15.71 2.82 -2.80
CA ASP A 180 16.37 1.54 -3.06
C ASP A 180 15.32 0.48 -3.46
N GLU A 181 14.21 0.39 -2.72
CA GLU A 181 13.09 -0.52 -3.02
C GLU A 181 12.44 -0.21 -4.39
N LEU A 182 12.27 1.07 -4.74
CA LEU A 182 11.70 1.50 -6.01
C LEU A 182 12.60 1.11 -7.20
N ILE A 183 13.91 1.28 -7.05
CA ILE A 183 14.90 0.97 -8.09
C ILE A 183 15.08 -0.55 -8.27
N ASP A 184 15.06 -1.30 -7.17
CA ASP A 184 15.10 -2.76 -7.19
C ASP A 184 13.83 -3.34 -7.85
N GLY A 185 12.67 -2.73 -7.59
CA GLY A 185 11.38 -3.11 -8.18
C GLY A 185 11.26 -2.85 -9.69
N ALA A 186 12.05 -1.92 -10.24
CA ALA A 186 12.05 -1.61 -11.66
C ALA A 186 12.82 -2.68 -12.49
N LYS A 187 12.18 -3.85 -12.68
CA LYS A 187 12.78 -5.03 -13.33
C LYS A 187 13.15 -4.83 -14.80
N ASP A 188 12.46 -3.92 -15.49
CA ASP A 188 12.65 -3.69 -16.93
C ASP A 188 13.77 -2.70 -17.26
N LEU A 189 14.40 -2.10 -16.24
CA LEU A 189 15.49 -1.14 -16.44
C LEU A 189 16.84 -1.82 -16.51
N LYS A 190 17.70 -1.29 -17.38
CA LYS A 190 19.10 -1.68 -17.43
C LYS A 190 19.81 -1.19 -16.17
N GLU A 191 20.79 -1.97 -15.73
CA GLU A 191 21.61 -1.62 -14.55
C GLU A 191 22.26 -0.23 -14.67
N GLU A 192 22.66 0.15 -15.89
CA GLU A 192 23.21 1.48 -16.19
C GLU A 192 22.20 2.60 -15.91
N GLU A 193 20.93 2.43 -16.30
CA GLU A 193 19.85 3.39 -16.08
C GLU A 193 19.56 3.53 -14.57
N LYS A 194 19.57 2.40 -13.83
CA LYS A 194 19.42 2.39 -12.37
C LYS A 194 20.55 3.18 -11.70
N ILE A 195 21.80 2.92 -12.08
CA ILE A 195 22.98 3.61 -11.53
C ILE A 195 22.92 5.12 -11.82
N GLU A 196 22.53 5.52 -13.03
CA GLU A 196 22.38 6.93 -13.38
C GLU A 196 21.31 7.61 -12.54
N THR A 197 20.16 6.98 -12.33
CA THR A 197 19.12 7.54 -11.46
C THR A 197 19.56 7.66 -10.01
N VAL A 198 20.19 6.63 -9.43
CA VAL A 198 20.75 6.71 -8.06
C VAL A 198 21.73 7.88 -7.94
N LYS A 199 22.64 8.03 -8.92
CA LYS A 199 23.62 9.13 -8.93
C LYS A 199 22.96 10.49 -9.03
N CYS A 200 21.95 10.64 -9.89
CA CYS A 200 21.19 11.88 -10.05
C CYS A 200 20.53 12.28 -8.72
N ILE A 201 19.85 11.33 -8.09
CA ILE A 201 19.13 11.55 -6.84
C ILE A 201 20.07 11.82 -5.66
N ALA A 202 21.19 11.10 -5.56
CA ALA A 202 22.18 11.31 -4.51
C ALA A 202 22.85 12.69 -4.58
N GLY A 203 22.84 13.33 -5.76
CA GLY A 203 23.36 14.69 -5.95
C GLY A 203 22.34 15.80 -5.65
N MET A 204 21.09 15.45 -5.31
CA MET A 204 20.06 16.44 -5.04
C MET A 204 20.20 17.07 -3.65
N SER A 205 19.92 18.36 -3.57
CA SER A 205 19.63 19.05 -2.32
C SER A 205 18.25 18.62 -1.77
N PRO A 206 17.97 18.83 -0.47
CA PRO A 206 16.64 18.66 0.08
C PRO A 206 15.58 19.42 -0.72
N VAL A 207 14.42 18.82 -0.91
CA VAL A 207 13.28 19.41 -1.62
C VAL A 207 12.52 20.33 -0.67
N GLU A 208 12.88 21.61 -0.65
CA GLU A 208 12.23 22.60 0.22
C GLU A 208 10.92 23.11 -0.41
N THR A 209 10.92 23.33 -1.71
CA THR A 209 9.81 23.89 -2.49
C THR A 209 9.29 22.90 -3.53
N CYS A 210 8.10 23.16 -4.07
CA CYS A 210 7.57 22.36 -5.18
C CYS A 210 8.49 22.40 -6.41
N LEU A 211 9.15 23.54 -6.66
CA LEU A 211 10.01 23.69 -7.84
C LEU A 211 11.29 22.84 -7.73
N ASP A 212 11.77 22.59 -6.51
CA ASP A 212 12.91 21.70 -6.27
C ASP A 212 12.59 20.26 -6.68
N PHE A 213 11.30 19.87 -6.62
CA PHE A 213 10.82 18.56 -7.05
C PHE A 213 10.96 18.37 -8.57
N LYS A 214 11.14 19.43 -9.35
CA LYS A 214 11.41 19.32 -10.79
C LYS A 214 12.69 18.53 -11.07
N ILE A 215 13.72 18.71 -10.25
CA ILE A 215 14.99 17.98 -10.38
C ILE A 215 14.74 16.49 -10.10
N PHE A 216 13.91 16.17 -9.10
CA PHE A 216 13.51 14.80 -8.81
C PHE A 216 12.83 14.15 -10.02
N VAL A 217 11.80 14.78 -10.58
CA VAL A 217 11.08 14.29 -11.77
C VAL A 217 12.05 14.07 -12.93
N GLN A 218 13.00 14.99 -13.15
CA GLN A 218 14.03 14.83 -14.17
C GLN A 218 14.93 13.61 -13.93
N CYS A 219 15.36 13.37 -12.69
CA CYS A 219 16.11 12.16 -12.34
C CYS A 219 15.30 10.87 -12.56
N MET A 220 14.00 10.91 -12.25
CA MET A 220 13.10 9.77 -12.36
C MET A 220 12.65 9.45 -13.79
N ASN A 221 12.72 10.42 -14.72
CA ASN A 221 12.38 10.19 -16.13
C ASN A 221 13.24 9.10 -16.80
N HIS A 222 14.43 8.82 -16.26
CA HIS A 222 15.26 7.69 -16.71
C HIS A 222 14.63 6.33 -16.39
N LEU A 223 13.82 6.26 -15.33
CA LEU A 223 13.21 5.01 -14.88
C LEU A 223 11.95 4.63 -15.68
N LYS A 224 11.43 5.52 -16.55
CA LYS A 224 10.16 5.32 -17.28
C LYS A 224 9.00 4.87 -16.38
N LEU A 225 9.04 5.25 -15.11
CA LEU A 225 8.01 4.92 -14.11
C LEU A 225 6.78 5.82 -14.23
N PHE A 226 6.86 6.83 -15.08
CA PHE A 226 5.82 7.83 -15.35
C PHE A 226 5.72 8.08 -16.85
#